data_AF-A0A3A1NHN5-F1
#
_entry.id   AF-A0A3A1NHN5-F1
#
_cell.length_a   1.000
_cell.length_b   1.000
_cell.length_c   1.000
_cell.angle_alpha   90.00
_cell.angle_beta   90.00
_cell.angle_gamma   90.00
#
_symmetry.space_group_name_H-M   'P 1'
#
loop_
_entity.id
_entity.type
_entity.pdbx_description
1 polymer ?
#
loop_
_entity_poly.entity_id
_entity_poly.type
_entity_poly.pdbx_seq_one_letter_code
_entity_poly.pdbx_strand_id
1 'polypeptide(L)' 'MQKANYIEERKAIADRIKDLRIKNGYTSYEAFAVENGLPRKNYWRMETGENFTINTLIRILKIHDISLEDFFKGIK' A
#
# COMPACT_ATOMS: atom_id res chain seq x y z
N MET A 1 7.09 3.34 -27.72
CA MET A 1 6.72 2.20 -26.87
C MET A 1 5.42 2.54 -26.16
N GLN A 2 4.35 1.76 -26.37
CA GLN A 2 3.17 1.87 -25.50
C GLN A 2 3.64 1.53 -24.08
N LYS A 3 3.47 2.45 -23.13
CA LYS A 3 3.69 2.12 -21.71
C LYS A 3 2.65 1.06 -21.37
N ALA A 4 3.10 -0.13 -21.00
CA ALA A 4 2.20 -1.14 -20.47
C ALA A 4 1.43 -0.52 -19.28
N ASN A 5 0.11 -0.59 -19.35
CA ASN A 5 -0.76 0.17 -18.47
C ASN A 5 -1.29 -0.72 -17.34
N TYR A 6 -0.45 -0.95 -16.32
CA TYR A 6 -0.77 -1.80 -15.17
C TYR A 6 -1.67 -1.09 -14.15
N ILE A 7 -2.75 -0.44 -14.60
CA ILE A 7 -3.64 0.33 -13.70
C ILE A 7 -4.42 -0.62 -12.80
N GLU A 8 -4.90 -1.75 -13.32
CA GLU A 8 -5.75 -2.67 -12.55
C GLU A 8 -4.95 -3.35 -11.44
N GLU A 9 -3.76 -3.84 -11.75
CA GLU A 9 -2.87 -4.50 -10.77
C GLU A 9 -2.41 -3.50 -9.70
N ARG A 10 -2.09 -2.26 -10.10
CA ARG A 10 -1.73 -1.20 -9.14
C ARG A 10 -2.90 -0.81 -8.24
N LYS A 11 -4.13 -0.81 -8.76
CA LYS A 11 -5.33 -0.58 -7.95
C LYS A 11 -5.55 -1.72 -6.96
N ALA A 12 -5.41 -2.98 -7.40
CA ALA A 12 -5.56 -4.13 -6.51
C ALA A 12 -4.54 -4.09 -5.34
N ILE A 13 -3.29 -3.71 -5.63
CA ILE A 13 -2.25 -3.50 -4.61
C ILE A 13 -2.62 -2.33 -3.67
N ALA A 14 -3.11 -1.22 -4.23
CA ALA A 14 -3.53 -0.05 -3.47
C ALA A 14 -4.69 -0.36 -2.50
N ASP A 15 -5.70 -1.08 -2.99
CA ASP A 15 -6.84 -1.52 -2.19
C ASP A 15 -6.38 -2.47 -1.07
N ARG A 16 -5.44 -3.38 -1.35
CA ARG A 16 -4.84 -4.25 -0.32
C ARG A 16 -4.14 -3.43 0.77
N ILE A 17 -3.35 -2.42 0.41
CA ILE A 17 -2.67 -1.53 1.38
C ILE A 17 -3.70 -0.81 2.27
N LYS A 18 -4.78 -0.31 1.66
CA LYS A 18 -5.88 0.33 2.38
C LYS A 18 -6.58 -0.62 3.34
N ASP A 19 -6.81 -1.87 2.93
CA ASP A 19 -7.38 -2.90 3.79
C ASP A 19 -6.48 -3.21 4.99
N LEU A 20 -5.16 -3.26 4.81
CA LEU A 20 -4.21 -3.45 5.92
C LEU A 20 -4.34 -2.35 6.96
N ARG A 21 -4.48 -1.10 6.53
CA ARG A 21 -4.69 0.03 7.43
C ARG A 21 -6.01 -0.07 8.19
N ILE A 22 -7.10 -0.40 7.50
CA ILE A 22 -8.43 -0.55 8.12
C ILE A 22 -8.41 -1.69 9.14
N LYS A 23 -7.78 -2.83 8.80
CA LYS A 23 -7.59 -3.96 9.73
C LYS A 23 -6.79 -3.59 10.96
N ASN A 24 -5.84 -2.68 10.83
CA ASN A 24 -5.06 -2.16 11.95
C ASN A 24 -5.83 -1.09 12.77
N GLY A 25 -7.10 -0.84 12.47
CA GLY A 25 -7.98 0.06 13.24
C GLY A 25 -7.96 1.53 12.81
N TYR A 26 -7.23 1.90 11.75
CA TYR A 26 -7.15 3.29 11.32
C TYR A 26 -8.18 3.59 10.24
N THR A 27 -9.08 4.52 10.53
CA THR A 27 -10.03 5.05 9.54
C THR A 27 -9.38 6.08 8.62
N SER A 28 -8.37 6.81 9.10
CA SER A 28 -7.63 7.84 8.35
C SER A 28 -6.23 7.38 7.95
N TYR A 29 -5.89 7.56 6.68
CA TYR A 29 -4.54 7.36 6.14
C TYR A 29 -3.52 8.32 6.75
N GLU A 30 -3.95 9.53 7.17
CA GLU A 30 -3.08 10.50 7.82
C GLU A 30 -2.68 10.04 9.22
N ALA A 31 -3.63 9.49 9.98
CA ALA A 31 -3.37 8.98 11.32
C ALA A 31 -2.36 7.82 11.28
N PHE A 32 -2.59 6.86 10.37
CA PHE A 32 -1.65 5.75 10.15
C PHE A 32 -0.25 6.26 9.75
N ALA A 33 -0.18 7.22 8.82
CA ALA A 33 1.09 7.73 8.34
C ALA A 33 1.87 8.49 9.43
N VAL A 34 1.19 9.32 10.24
CA VAL A 34 1.84 10.06 11.33
C VAL A 34 2.39 9.10 12.38
N GLU A 35 1.59 8.12 12.80
CA GLU A 35 1.98 7.21 13.87
C GLU A 35 3.16 6.31 13.47
N ASN A 36 3.22 5.91 12.19
CA ASN A 36 4.28 5.05 11.67
C ASN A 36 5.46 5.83 11.04
N GLY A 37 5.52 7.14 11.23
CA GLY A 37 6.59 7.99 10.72
C GLY A 37 6.72 7.96 9.18
N LEU A 38 5.60 7.85 8.49
CA LEU A 38 5.49 7.84 7.03
C LEU A 38 5.08 9.23 6.52
N PRO A 39 5.63 9.70 5.38
CA PRO A 39 5.13 10.90 4.73
C PRO A 39 3.68 10.68 4.25
N ARG A 40 2.73 11.47 4.78
CA ARG A 40 1.29 11.35 4.49
C ARG A 40 0.99 11.29 2.99
N LYS A 41 1.62 12.19 2.22
CA LYS A 41 1.48 12.25 0.75
C LYS A 41 1.91 10.95 0.08
N ASN A 42 3.02 10.37 0.50
CA ASN A 42 3.51 9.12 -0.10
C ASN A 42 2.58 7.96 0.21
N TYR A 43 2.08 7.89 1.45
CA TYR A 43 1.15 6.84 1.82
C TYR A 43 -0.19 6.95 1.06
N TRP A 44 -0.74 8.15 0.96
CA TRP A 44 -1.95 8.41 0.15
C TRP A 44 -1.77 8.00 -1.32
N ARG A 45 -0.62 8.32 -1.92
CA ARG A 45 -0.28 7.91 -3.29
C ARG A 45 -0.29 6.40 -3.49
N MET A 46 0.08 5.64 -2.47
CA MET A 46 0.04 4.18 -2.54
C MET A 46 -1.38 3.66 -2.50
N GLU A 47 -2.26 4.24 -1.67
CA GLU A 47 -3.69 3.89 -1.62
C GLU A 47 -4.47 4.33 -2.87
N THR A 48 -3.91 5.19 -3.73
CA THR A 48 -4.54 5.59 -5.00
C THR A 48 -4.02 4.81 -6.21
N GLY A 49 -3.04 3.91 -6.04
CA GLY A 49 -2.43 3.14 -7.13
C GLY A 49 -1.38 3.91 -7.94
N GLU A 50 -0.83 5.00 -7.39
CA GLU A 50 0.35 5.65 -7.98
C GLU A 50 1.54 4.69 -7.92
N ASN A 51 2.43 4.78 -8.91
CA ASN A 51 3.60 3.91 -8.92
C ASN A 51 4.55 4.29 -7.77
N PHE A 52 5.01 3.30 -7.02
CA PHE A 52 5.91 3.47 -5.88
C PHE A 52 7.03 2.43 -5.91
N THR A 53 8.02 2.58 -5.03
CA THR A 53 9.16 1.66 -4.96
C THR A 53 8.87 0.44 -4.10
N ILE A 54 9.44 -0.71 -4.46
CA ILE A 54 9.32 -1.96 -3.67
C ILE A 54 9.79 -1.75 -2.21
N ASN A 55 10.81 -0.92 -1.99
CA ASN A 55 11.27 -0.57 -0.63
C ASN A 55 10.15 0.05 0.23
N THR A 56 9.32 0.91 -0.37
CA THR A 56 8.18 1.52 0.32
C THR A 56 7.14 0.47 0.70
N LEU A 57 6.86 -0.48 -0.19
CA LEU A 57 5.97 -1.60 0.11
C LEU A 57 6.50 -2.44 1.25
N ILE A 58 7.76 -2.89 1.17
CA ILE A 58 8.38 -3.71 2.21
C ILE A 58 8.33 -3.00 3.57
N ARG A 59 8.54 -1.67 3.61
CA ARG A 59 8.43 -0.89 4.85
C ARG A 59 7.02 -0.97 5.45
N ILE A 60 5.97 -0.85 4.64
CA ILE A 60 4.57 -0.98 5.09
C ILE A 60 4.30 -2.41 5.58
N LEU A 61 4.74 -3.42 4.83
CA LEU A 61 4.52 -4.81 5.23
C LEU A 61 5.20 -5.14 6.57
N LYS A 62 6.39 -4.60 6.82
CA LYS A 62 7.07 -4.71 8.12
C LYS A 62 6.32 -4.02 9.25
N ILE A 63 5.69 -2.87 9.00
CA ILE A 63 4.85 -2.20 10.00
C ILE A 63 3.66 -3.07 10.39
N HIS A 64 3.07 -3.77 9.41
CA HIS A 64 1.93 -4.66 9.65
C HIS A 64 2.32 -6.07 10.08
N ASP A 65 3.63 -6.39 10.15
CA ASP A 65 4.16 -7.74 10.39
C ASP A 65 3.60 -8.81 9.42
N ILE A 66 3.54 -8.48 8.13
CA ILE A 66 2.98 -9.35 7.07
C ILE A 66 4.07 -9.75 6.08
N SER A 67 4.05 -11.01 5.63
CA SER A 67 4.94 -11.52 4.60
C SER A 67 4.54 -11.03 3.19
N LEU A 68 5.50 -11.01 2.25
CA LEU A 68 5.18 -10.69 0.85
C LEU A 68 4.19 -11.69 0.24
N GLU A 69 4.30 -12.97 0.61
CA GLU A 69 3.39 -14.02 0.17
C GLU A 69 1.95 -13.72 0.59
N ASP A 70 1.74 -13.46 1.88
CA ASP A 70 0.40 -13.15 2.43
C ASP A 70 -0.17 -11.84 1.88
N PHE A 71 0.70 -10.88 1.57
CA PHE A 71 0.29 -9.63 0.95
C PHE A 71 -0.28 -9.86 -0.46
N PHE A 72 0.46 -10.57 -1.31
CA PHE A 72 0.08 -10.81 -2.71
C PHE A 72 -0.92 -11.96 -2.90
N LYS A 73 -1.19 -12.73 -1.85
CA LYS A 73 -2.16 -13.84 -1.90
C LYS A 73 -3.55 -13.34 -2.31
N GLY A 74 -4.00 -13.81 -3.47
CA GLY A 74 -5.31 -13.49 -4.03
C GLY A 74 -5.38 -12.19 -4.85
N ILE A 75 -4.25 -11.49 -5.04
CA ILE A 75 -4.15 -10.40 -6.00
C ILE A 75 -4.05 -11.02 -7.41
N LYS A 76 -4.86 -10.53 -8.35
CA LYS A 76 -4.85 -10.93 -9.76
C LYS A 76 -4.31 -9.82 -10.64
#